data_AF-A0A9D7Z8K5-F1
#
_entry.id   AF-A0A9D7Z8K5-F1
#
_cell.length_a   1.000
_cell.length_b   1.000
_cell.length_c   1.000
_cell.angle_alpha   90.00
_cell.angle_beta   90.00
_cell.angle_gamma   90.00
#
_symmetry.space_group_name_H-M   'P 1'
#
loop_
_entity.id
_entity.type
_entity.pdbx_description
1 polymer ?
#
loop_
_entity_poly.entity_id
_entity_poly.type
_entity_poly.pdbx_seq_one_letter_code
_entity_poly.pdbx_strand_id
1 'polypeptide(L)'
;MRSICAAAMVVGALAFPNRGVADSTSTHTQRMESHGYHRYRGSWRTQQEINLLKQAEAATKSRVEARQRLERLRRELDEPEVSDRVAEEIRRTNDPSSIGSLITAINTDPVPRVRLLYVEALGNIASTDAVGALLSLILNHSDSEVRWSAIEQLKDKDSIQVVPPLVAALRGTDSHRINRAAFALKILGDESAIQPLINALITQYVVSPSSESGGKTSVTFSPTGGGLALGGNQKTKAVSLQNAHVLEALTTLTNVNYGWDQSRWHLWFLNQGVSTTVDIRRDM
;
A
#
# COMPACT_ATOMS: atom_id res chain seq x y z
N MET A 1 -9.15 -3.41 -103.04
CA MET A 1 -9.44 -2.11 -103.70
C MET A 1 -8.51 -1.05 -103.13
N ARG A 2 -8.14 -0.09 -103.97
CA ARG A 2 -6.99 0.84 -103.89
C ARG A 2 -7.17 2.04 -102.92
N SER A 3 -6.05 2.74 -102.73
CA SER A 3 -5.85 4.18 -102.35
C SER A 3 -5.59 4.43 -100.86
N ILE A 4 -4.39 4.83 -100.40
CA ILE A 4 -3.46 5.98 -100.67
C ILE A 4 -3.85 7.28 -99.92
N CYS A 5 -2.91 7.69 -99.04
CA CYS A 5 -2.55 9.02 -98.51
C CYS A 5 -3.55 9.90 -97.74
N ALA A 6 -3.14 10.37 -96.54
CA ALA A 6 -2.63 11.73 -96.34
C ALA A 6 -2.09 11.94 -94.92
N ALA A 7 -0.93 12.59 -94.83
CA ALA A 7 -0.30 13.07 -93.60
C ALA A 7 -0.86 14.45 -93.21
N ALA A 8 -0.99 14.72 -91.91
CA ALA A 8 -0.92 16.08 -91.37
C ALA A 8 -0.38 16.02 -89.94
N MET A 9 0.59 16.89 -89.69
CA MET A 9 1.45 16.96 -88.52
C MET A 9 1.04 18.18 -87.66
N VAL A 10 1.28 18.08 -86.35
CA VAL A 10 1.43 19.18 -85.36
C VAL A 10 0.15 19.83 -84.82
N VAL A 11 -0.05 19.76 -83.49
CA VAL A 11 0.18 20.86 -82.51
C VAL A 11 -0.07 20.27 -81.12
N GLY A 12 0.91 20.42 -80.23
CA GLY A 12 0.81 20.03 -78.84
C GLY A 12 -0.21 20.86 -78.07
N ALA A 13 -1.04 20.17 -77.29
CA ALA A 13 -1.67 20.74 -76.11
C ALA A 13 -1.21 19.88 -74.93
N LEU A 14 -0.55 20.56 -73.99
CA LEU A 14 -0.05 20.02 -72.74
C LEU A 14 -1.15 19.18 -72.07
N ALA A 15 -0.94 17.86 -72.00
CA ALA A 15 -1.67 17.01 -71.09
C ALA A 15 -1.29 17.47 -69.69
N PHE A 16 -2.10 18.34 -69.10
CA PHE A 16 -2.16 18.49 -67.66
C PHE A 16 -2.29 17.08 -67.10
N PRO A 17 -1.36 16.59 -66.25
CA PRO A 17 -1.66 15.40 -65.47
C PRO A 17 -2.92 15.78 -64.70
N ASN A 18 -4.00 15.07 -65.05
CA ASN A 18 -5.28 15.12 -64.41
C ASN A 18 -4.99 15.08 -62.91
N ARG A 19 -5.05 16.23 -62.24
CA ARG A 19 -5.03 16.34 -60.79
C ARG A 19 -6.32 15.65 -60.39
N GLY A 20 -6.22 14.33 -60.24
CA GLY A 20 -7.27 13.50 -59.70
C GLY A 20 -7.71 14.19 -58.44
N VAL A 21 -8.93 14.71 -58.51
CA VAL A 21 -9.69 15.27 -57.42
C VAL A 21 -9.49 14.32 -56.25
N ALA A 22 -8.84 14.79 -55.18
CA ALA A 22 -8.76 14.03 -53.95
C ALA A 22 -10.20 13.72 -53.52
N ASP A 23 -10.55 12.43 -53.45
CA ASP A 23 -11.82 11.96 -52.91
C ASP A 23 -12.03 12.57 -51.51
N SER A 24 -12.79 13.65 -51.44
CA SER A 24 -13.06 14.41 -50.21
C SER A 24 -14.11 13.75 -49.32
N THR A 25 -14.46 12.50 -49.60
CA THR A 25 -15.40 11.67 -48.83
C THR A 25 -14.70 10.52 -48.13
N SER A 26 -13.52 10.76 -47.54
CA SER A 26 -13.05 9.87 -46.48
C SER A 26 -14.13 9.82 -45.41
N THR A 27 -14.74 8.65 -45.25
CA THR A 27 -15.78 8.41 -44.26
C THR A 27 -15.24 8.81 -42.88
N HIS A 28 -16.08 9.37 -42.00
CA HIS A 28 -15.64 9.81 -40.67
C HIS A 28 -14.80 8.72 -39.96
N THR A 29 -15.15 7.45 -40.17
CA THR A 29 -14.40 6.26 -39.75
C THR A 29 -12.97 6.20 -40.29
N GLN A 30 -12.76 6.37 -41.60
CA GLN A 30 -11.43 6.38 -42.20
C GLN A 30 -10.56 7.54 -41.70
N ARG A 31 -11.16 8.70 -41.40
CA ARG A 31 -10.41 9.82 -40.78
C ARG A 31 -9.99 9.47 -39.37
N MET A 32 -10.87 8.87 -38.57
CA MET A 32 -10.53 8.48 -37.20
C MET A 32 -9.44 7.40 -37.19
N GLU A 33 -9.53 6.41 -38.08
CA GLU A 33 -8.50 5.36 -38.24
C GLU A 33 -7.16 5.91 -38.73
N SER A 34 -7.14 6.88 -39.66
CA SER A 34 -5.90 7.51 -40.13
C SER A 34 -5.21 8.33 -39.04
N HIS A 35 -5.96 8.83 -38.05
CA HIS A 35 -5.44 9.52 -36.87
C HIS A 35 -5.07 8.55 -35.73
N GLY A 36 -5.11 7.23 -35.97
CA GLY A 36 -4.72 6.21 -34.99
C GLY A 36 -5.80 5.84 -33.96
N TYR A 37 -7.05 6.22 -34.21
CA TYR A 37 -8.18 5.82 -33.39
C TYR A 37 -8.84 4.55 -33.93
N HIS A 38 -9.09 3.59 -33.05
CA HIS A 38 -9.83 2.38 -33.33
C HIS A 38 -11.12 2.37 -32.52
N ARG A 39 -12.16 1.74 -33.06
CA ARG A 39 -13.44 1.61 -32.38
C ARG A 39 -13.40 0.44 -31.38
N TYR A 40 -13.56 0.73 -30.09
CA TYR A 40 -13.60 -0.27 -29.03
C TYR A 40 -14.74 0.01 -28.04
N ARG A 41 -15.58 -1.00 -27.78
CA ARG A 41 -16.78 -0.91 -26.93
C ARG A 41 -17.68 0.29 -27.26
N GLY A 42 -17.86 0.57 -28.56
CA GLY A 42 -18.74 1.63 -29.05
C GLY A 42 -18.12 3.03 -29.13
N SER A 43 -16.92 3.25 -28.57
CA SER A 43 -16.22 4.54 -28.59
C SER A 43 -14.95 4.50 -29.44
N TRP A 44 -14.55 5.64 -30.02
CA TRP A 44 -13.24 5.81 -30.65
C TRP A 44 -12.17 5.97 -29.58
N ARG A 45 -11.11 5.17 -29.65
CA ARG A 45 -10.02 5.13 -28.67
C ARG A 45 -8.69 4.91 -29.35
N THR A 46 -7.62 5.39 -28.74
CA THR A 46 -6.27 5.09 -29.22
C THR A 46 -5.91 3.62 -28.97
N GLN A 47 -4.92 3.09 -29.69
CA GLN A 47 -4.45 1.71 -29.47
C GLN A 47 -3.93 1.50 -28.04
N GLN A 48 -3.29 2.51 -27.45
CA GLN A 48 -2.79 2.48 -26.06
C GLN A 48 -3.94 2.34 -25.06
N GLU A 49 -5.01 3.14 -25.21
CA GLU A 49 -6.20 3.02 -24.36
C GLU A 49 -6.86 1.66 -24.48
N ILE A 50 -6.97 1.11 -25.69
CA ILE A 50 -7.58 -0.20 -25.91
C ILE A 50 -6.75 -1.28 -25.21
N ASN A 51 -5.43 -1.22 -25.32
CA ASN A 51 -4.54 -2.15 -24.65
C ASN A 51 -4.68 -2.05 -23.12
N LEU A 52 -4.74 -0.83 -22.57
CA LEU A 52 -4.93 -0.59 -21.15
C LEU A 52 -6.29 -1.15 -20.66
N LEU A 53 -7.35 -0.94 -21.43
CA LEU A 53 -8.68 -1.47 -21.11
C LEU A 53 -8.70 -3.00 -21.14
N LYS A 54 -8.11 -3.62 -22.16
CA LYS A 54 -8.01 -5.08 -22.25
C LYS A 54 -7.21 -5.67 -21.09
N GLN A 55 -6.12 -5.01 -20.68
CA GLN A 55 -5.34 -5.42 -19.50
C GLN A 55 -6.17 -5.31 -18.21
N ALA A 56 -6.92 -4.23 -18.03
CA ALA A 56 -7.80 -4.07 -16.87
C ALA A 56 -8.94 -5.11 -16.85
N GLU A 57 -9.54 -5.40 -17.99
CA GLU A 57 -10.56 -6.45 -18.14
C GLU A 57 -9.99 -7.84 -17.83
N ALA A 58 -8.78 -8.14 -18.31
CA ALA A 58 -8.10 -9.39 -17.99
C ALA A 58 -7.77 -9.50 -16.49
N ALA A 59 -7.27 -8.43 -15.87
CA ALA A 59 -6.97 -8.39 -14.44
C ALA A 59 -8.22 -8.50 -13.55
N THR A 60 -9.35 -7.90 -13.98
CA THR A 60 -10.62 -8.07 -13.25
C THR A 60 -11.15 -9.48 -13.38
N LYS A 61 -11.05 -10.09 -14.57
CA LYS A 61 -11.42 -11.48 -14.79
C LYS A 61 -10.57 -12.44 -13.93
N SER A 62 -9.24 -12.26 -13.90
CA SER A 62 -8.36 -13.12 -13.09
C SER A 62 -8.66 -13.00 -11.59
N ARG A 63 -8.97 -11.81 -11.08
CA ARG A 63 -9.41 -11.60 -9.69
C ARG A 63 -10.71 -12.32 -9.36
N VAL A 64 -11.68 -12.31 -10.28
CA VAL A 64 -12.94 -13.05 -10.10
C VAL A 64 -12.70 -14.55 -10.09
N GLU A 65 -11.89 -15.07 -11.03
CA GLU A 65 -11.54 -16.48 -11.10
C GLU A 65 -10.78 -16.94 -9.84
N ALA A 66 -9.82 -16.15 -9.37
CA ALA A 66 -9.07 -16.41 -8.13
C ALA A 66 -9.99 -16.46 -6.90
N ARG A 67 -10.95 -15.52 -6.82
CA ARG A 67 -11.97 -15.51 -5.76
C ARG A 67 -12.84 -16.77 -5.80
N GLN A 68 -13.39 -17.10 -6.96
CA GLN A 68 -14.26 -18.28 -7.12
C GLN A 68 -13.51 -19.58 -6.81
N ARG A 69 -12.24 -19.68 -7.22
CA ARG A 69 -11.37 -20.80 -6.86
C ARG A 69 -11.23 -20.91 -5.34
N LEU A 70 -10.92 -19.81 -4.66
CA LEU A 70 -10.75 -19.82 -3.20
C LEU A 70 -12.05 -20.18 -2.47
N GLU A 71 -13.20 -19.68 -2.93
CA GLU A 71 -14.52 -20.05 -2.39
C GLU A 71 -14.87 -21.53 -2.63
N ARG A 72 -14.41 -22.13 -3.74
CA ARG A 72 -14.53 -23.58 -3.98
C ARG A 72 -13.63 -24.36 -3.02
N LEU A 73 -12.35 -24.01 -2.93
CA LEU A 73 -11.40 -24.67 -2.04
C LEU A 73 -11.83 -24.58 -0.58
N ARG A 74 -12.40 -23.46 -0.14
CA ARG A 74 -12.93 -23.33 1.22
C ARG A 74 -14.03 -24.35 1.52
N ARG A 75 -14.92 -24.63 0.57
CA ARG A 75 -15.99 -25.62 0.75
C ARG A 75 -15.43 -27.04 0.82
N GLU A 76 -14.46 -27.35 -0.04
CA GLU A 76 -13.78 -28.65 -0.03
C GLU A 76 -12.93 -28.86 1.24
N LEU A 77 -12.50 -27.79 1.90
CA LEU A 77 -11.72 -27.87 3.15
C LEU A 77 -12.53 -28.42 4.34
N ASP A 78 -13.86 -28.34 4.29
CA ASP A 78 -14.72 -28.95 5.33
C ASP A 78 -14.80 -30.48 5.19
N GLU A 79 -14.38 -31.05 4.05
CA GLU A 79 -14.37 -32.49 3.81
C GLU A 79 -13.06 -33.12 4.34
N PRO A 80 -13.12 -33.99 5.37
CA PRO A 80 -11.92 -34.48 6.05
C PRO A 80 -11.01 -35.34 5.16
N GLU A 81 -11.58 -36.00 4.15
CA GLU A 81 -10.83 -36.87 3.22
C GLU A 81 -9.88 -36.08 2.30
N VAL A 82 -10.26 -34.84 1.94
CA VAL A 82 -9.52 -34.01 0.99
C VAL A 82 -8.91 -32.77 1.63
N SER A 83 -9.27 -32.45 2.88
CA SER A 83 -8.82 -31.26 3.62
C SER A 83 -7.31 -31.04 3.55
N ASP A 84 -6.47 -32.07 3.76
CA ASP A 84 -5.01 -31.90 3.74
C ASP A 84 -4.48 -31.52 2.34
N ARG A 85 -5.06 -32.11 1.29
CA ARG A 85 -4.73 -31.79 -0.10
C ARG A 85 -5.16 -30.39 -0.48
N VAL A 86 -6.38 -30.01 -0.08
CA VAL A 86 -6.96 -28.67 -0.33
C VAL A 86 -6.16 -27.61 0.42
N ALA A 87 -5.77 -27.89 1.67
CA ALA A 87 -4.93 -27.00 2.46
C ALA A 87 -3.57 -26.77 1.77
N GLU A 88 -2.96 -27.82 1.23
CA GLU A 88 -1.72 -27.69 0.47
C GLU A 88 -1.90 -26.91 -0.83
N GLU A 89 -3.02 -27.07 -1.53
CA GLU A 89 -3.34 -26.26 -2.71
C GLU A 89 -3.47 -24.77 -2.37
N ILE A 90 -4.15 -24.45 -1.26
CA ILE A 90 -4.24 -23.07 -0.76
C ILE A 90 -2.84 -22.54 -0.44
N ARG A 91 -2.02 -23.27 0.32
CA ARG A 91 -0.65 -22.84 0.67
C ARG A 91 0.20 -22.56 -0.56
N ARG A 92 0.14 -23.41 -1.59
CA ARG A 92 0.94 -23.28 -2.82
C ARG A 92 0.44 -22.20 -3.78
N THR A 93 -0.62 -21.47 -3.43
CA THR A 93 -1.15 -20.41 -4.27
C THR A 93 -0.15 -19.26 -4.38
N ASN A 94 0.35 -19.00 -5.59
CA ASN A 94 1.29 -17.92 -5.90
C ASN A 94 0.71 -16.94 -6.95
N ASP A 95 -0.61 -16.80 -7.02
CA ASP A 95 -1.26 -15.87 -7.95
C ASP A 95 -1.51 -14.51 -7.26
N PRO A 96 -0.89 -13.40 -7.71
CA PRO A 96 -1.15 -12.07 -7.16
C PRO A 96 -2.62 -11.64 -7.24
N SER A 97 -3.41 -12.17 -8.18
CA SER A 97 -4.85 -11.89 -8.27
C SER A 97 -5.63 -12.40 -7.06
N SER A 98 -5.07 -13.36 -6.31
CA SER A 98 -5.67 -13.96 -5.11
C SER A 98 -5.46 -13.14 -3.84
N ILE A 99 -4.60 -12.10 -3.85
CA ILE A 99 -4.30 -11.30 -2.64
C ILE A 99 -5.57 -10.73 -2.01
N GLY A 100 -6.45 -10.14 -2.82
CA GLY A 100 -7.69 -9.52 -2.33
C GLY A 100 -8.69 -10.53 -1.73
N SER A 101 -8.83 -11.71 -2.36
CA SER A 101 -9.70 -12.77 -1.84
C SER A 101 -9.12 -13.42 -0.58
N LEU A 102 -7.80 -13.61 -0.50
CA LEU A 102 -7.10 -14.09 0.69
C LEU A 102 -7.28 -13.15 1.88
N ILE A 103 -7.07 -11.84 1.70
CA ILE A 103 -7.30 -10.85 2.77
C ILE A 103 -8.74 -10.91 3.26
N THR A 104 -9.71 -10.99 2.34
CA THR A 104 -11.12 -11.08 2.72
C THR A 104 -11.37 -12.35 3.54
N ALA A 105 -10.86 -13.49 3.10
CA ALA A 105 -11.01 -14.77 3.78
C ALA A 105 -10.32 -14.80 5.15
N ILE A 106 -9.13 -14.20 5.31
CA ILE A 106 -8.46 -14.06 6.61
C ILE A 106 -9.36 -13.30 7.60
N ASN A 107 -10.07 -12.27 7.16
CA ASN A 107 -10.91 -11.47 8.05
C ASN A 107 -12.28 -12.09 8.35
N THR A 108 -12.79 -12.97 7.47
CA THR A 108 -14.17 -13.48 7.57
C THR A 108 -14.26 -14.95 7.97
N ASP A 109 -13.19 -15.75 7.82
CA ASP A 109 -13.26 -17.19 8.10
C ASP A 109 -13.48 -17.46 9.60
N PRO A 110 -14.50 -18.27 9.95
CA PRO A 110 -14.79 -18.57 11.35
C PRO A 110 -13.70 -19.43 12.02
N VAL A 111 -12.94 -20.23 11.26
CA VAL A 111 -12.00 -21.19 11.80
C VAL A 111 -10.59 -20.56 11.90
N PRO A 112 -10.02 -20.40 13.11
CA PRO A 112 -8.70 -19.77 13.29
C PRO A 112 -7.59 -20.46 12.48
N ARG A 113 -7.56 -21.80 12.47
CA ARG A 113 -6.58 -22.58 11.72
C ARG A 113 -6.64 -22.31 10.21
N VAL A 114 -7.83 -22.06 9.66
CA VAL A 114 -8.02 -21.75 8.25
C VAL A 114 -7.60 -20.31 7.94
N ARG A 115 -7.78 -19.36 8.88
CA ARG A 115 -7.20 -18.01 8.73
C ARG A 115 -5.69 -18.05 8.61
N LEU A 116 -5.01 -18.81 9.46
CA LEU A 116 -3.54 -18.95 9.42
C LEU A 116 -3.07 -19.55 8.10
N LEU A 117 -3.80 -20.55 7.58
CA LEU A 117 -3.54 -21.13 6.26
C LEU A 117 -3.57 -20.07 5.14
N TYR A 118 -4.51 -19.13 5.18
CA TYR A 118 -4.57 -18.04 4.21
C TYR A 118 -3.43 -17.02 4.39
N VAL A 119 -2.96 -16.80 5.62
CA VAL A 119 -1.79 -15.94 5.88
C VAL A 119 -0.52 -16.58 5.29
N GLU A 120 -0.34 -17.89 5.47
CA GLU A 120 0.77 -18.65 4.86
C GLU A 120 0.72 -18.56 3.32
N ALA A 121 -0.46 -18.78 2.73
CA ALA A 121 -0.66 -18.64 1.29
C ALA A 121 -0.32 -17.23 0.79
N LEU A 122 -0.72 -16.19 1.53
CA LEU A 122 -0.37 -14.80 1.22
C LEU A 122 1.15 -14.55 1.31
N GLY A 123 1.83 -15.18 2.28
CA GLY A 123 3.30 -15.17 2.43
C GLY A 123 4.04 -15.75 1.23
N ASN A 124 3.48 -16.79 0.61
CA ASN A 124 4.08 -17.45 -0.55
C ASN A 124 3.97 -16.64 -1.85
N ILE A 125 3.10 -15.62 -1.90
CA ILE A 125 2.98 -14.75 -3.08
C ILE A 125 4.19 -13.81 -3.15
N ALA A 126 5.01 -13.96 -4.19
CA ALA A 126 6.16 -13.10 -4.45
C ALA A 126 5.75 -11.76 -5.11
N SER A 127 5.08 -10.89 -4.35
CA SER A 127 4.64 -9.56 -4.80
C SER A 127 4.79 -8.51 -3.70
N THR A 128 5.13 -7.28 -4.09
CA THR A 128 5.13 -6.10 -3.19
C THR A 128 3.75 -5.85 -2.59
N ASP A 129 2.68 -6.18 -3.32
CA ASP A 129 1.30 -6.06 -2.85
C ASP A 129 1.01 -7.06 -1.72
N ALA A 130 1.61 -8.25 -1.77
CA ALA A 130 1.48 -9.26 -0.72
C ALA A 130 2.23 -8.83 0.55
N VAL A 131 3.42 -8.24 0.41
CA VAL A 131 4.16 -7.63 1.53
C VAL A 131 3.33 -6.51 2.17
N GLY A 132 2.75 -5.62 1.37
CA GLY A 132 1.86 -4.57 1.84
C GLY A 132 0.63 -5.12 2.58
N ALA A 133 0.05 -6.21 2.09
CA ALA A 133 -1.06 -6.89 2.75
C ALA A 133 -0.66 -7.49 4.11
N LEU A 134 0.46 -8.20 4.19
CA LEU A 134 0.97 -8.75 5.46
C LEU A 134 1.27 -7.65 6.49
N LEU A 135 1.90 -6.56 6.06
CA LEU A 135 2.13 -5.38 6.90
C LEU A 135 0.81 -4.81 7.45
N SER A 136 -0.23 -4.74 6.61
CA SER A 136 -1.56 -4.28 7.04
C SER A 136 -2.18 -5.21 8.10
N LEU A 137 -1.97 -6.53 7.99
CA LEU A 137 -2.45 -7.51 8.97
C LEU A 137 -1.74 -7.32 10.31
N ILE A 138 -0.41 -7.19 10.30
CA ILE A 138 0.41 -6.96 11.51
C ILE A 138 -0.07 -5.73 12.28
N LEU A 139 -0.36 -4.64 11.57
CA LEU A 139 -0.69 -3.36 12.20
C LEU A 139 -2.16 -3.30 12.65
N ASN A 140 -3.09 -3.90 11.91
CA ASN A 140 -4.52 -3.61 12.07
C ASN A 140 -5.37 -4.82 12.48
N HIS A 141 -4.92 -6.06 12.24
CA HIS A 141 -5.76 -7.23 12.51
C HIS A 141 -6.04 -7.42 14.00
N SER A 142 -7.26 -7.84 14.35
CA SER A 142 -7.72 -8.00 15.74
C SER A 142 -7.12 -9.25 16.41
N ASP A 143 -7.06 -10.36 15.67
CA ASP A 143 -6.50 -11.64 16.12
C ASP A 143 -4.97 -11.58 16.24
N SER A 144 -4.44 -11.94 17.42
CA SER A 144 -3.00 -11.97 17.69
C SER A 144 -2.24 -13.06 16.93
N GLU A 145 -2.87 -14.21 16.68
CA GLU A 145 -2.22 -15.32 15.97
C GLU A 145 -2.01 -14.97 14.51
N VAL A 146 -3.00 -14.33 13.88
CA VAL A 146 -2.89 -13.80 12.50
C VAL A 146 -1.78 -12.76 12.40
N ARG A 147 -1.65 -11.87 13.39
CA ARG A 147 -0.55 -10.90 13.43
C ARG A 147 0.81 -11.58 13.54
N TRP A 148 0.94 -12.58 14.42
CA TRP A 148 2.18 -13.32 14.60
C TRP A 148 2.58 -14.08 13.33
N SER A 149 1.65 -14.83 12.75
CA SER A 149 1.86 -15.56 11.50
C SER A 149 2.28 -14.60 10.37
N ALA A 150 1.66 -13.43 10.27
CA ALA A 150 2.06 -12.43 9.27
C ALA A 150 3.50 -11.91 9.48
N ILE A 151 3.96 -11.78 10.73
CA ILE A 151 5.37 -11.45 11.02
C ILE A 151 6.28 -12.58 10.56
N GLU A 152 5.92 -13.84 10.81
CA GLU A 152 6.71 -15.00 10.38
C GLU A 152 6.87 -15.04 8.85
N GLN A 153 5.80 -14.76 8.11
CA GLN A 153 5.86 -14.70 6.63
C GLN A 153 6.76 -13.58 6.09
N LEU A 154 7.03 -12.54 6.89
CA LEU A 154 7.89 -11.42 6.49
C LEU A 154 9.36 -11.61 6.89
N LYS A 155 9.70 -12.59 7.74
CA LYS A 155 11.10 -12.83 8.17
C LYS A 155 12.04 -13.13 7.00
N ASP A 156 11.53 -13.87 6.01
CA ASP A 156 12.31 -14.31 4.85
C ASP A 156 12.18 -13.33 3.65
N LYS A 157 11.53 -12.17 3.84
CA LYS A 157 11.36 -11.13 2.82
C LYS A 157 12.41 -10.03 2.96
N ASP A 158 12.71 -9.35 1.86
CA ASP A 158 13.71 -8.28 1.84
C ASP A 158 13.37 -7.16 2.82
N SER A 159 14.28 -6.88 3.77
CA SER A 159 14.10 -5.86 4.81
C SER A 159 13.82 -4.47 4.24
N ILE A 160 14.33 -4.16 3.04
CA ILE A 160 14.13 -2.89 2.35
C ILE A 160 12.65 -2.60 2.03
N GLN A 161 11.82 -3.64 1.89
CA GLN A 161 10.39 -3.49 1.64
C GLN A 161 9.56 -3.51 2.93
N VAL A 162 10.08 -4.13 4.00
CA VAL A 162 9.33 -4.40 5.24
C VAL A 162 9.56 -3.34 6.31
N VAL A 163 10.81 -2.91 6.51
CA VAL A 163 11.20 -2.06 7.64
C VAL A 163 10.70 -0.61 7.49
N PRO A 164 10.80 0.06 6.31
CA PRO A 164 10.35 1.45 6.19
C PRO A 164 8.84 1.64 6.50
N PRO A 165 7.93 0.77 6.06
CA PRO A 165 6.52 0.84 6.47
C PRO A 165 6.28 0.68 7.98
N LEU A 166 6.99 -0.24 8.64
CA LEU A 166 6.89 -0.43 10.10
C LEU A 166 7.42 0.79 10.86
N VAL A 167 8.54 1.36 10.41
CA VAL A 167 9.09 2.61 10.93
C VAL A 167 8.12 3.78 10.77
N ALA A 168 7.42 3.86 9.63
CA ALA A 168 6.38 4.87 9.43
C ALA A 168 5.21 4.68 10.41
N ALA A 169 4.85 3.43 10.74
CA ALA A 169 3.79 3.13 11.70
C ALA A 169 4.11 3.59 13.14
N LEU A 170 5.40 3.63 13.53
CA LEU A 170 5.86 4.15 14.84
C LEU A 170 5.61 5.65 15.03
N ARG A 171 5.47 6.42 13.95
CA ARG A 171 5.24 7.88 13.99
C ARG A 171 3.76 8.25 14.21
N GLY A 172 2.90 7.26 14.41
CA GLY A 172 1.48 7.47 14.67
C GLY A 172 1.19 8.00 16.08
N THR A 173 -0.09 8.22 16.36
CA THR A 173 -0.60 8.57 17.71
C THR A 173 -1.25 7.38 18.41
N ASP A 174 -1.58 6.32 17.69
CA ASP A 174 -2.20 5.12 18.24
C ASP A 174 -1.14 4.19 18.86
N SER A 175 -1.14 4.14 20.19
CA SER A 175 -0.22 3.30 20.96
C SER A 175 -0.30 1.82 20.59
N HIS A 176 -1.49 1.29 20.27
CA HIS A 176 -1.61 -0.12 19.88
C HIS A 176 -0.85 -0.39 18.59
N ARG A 177 -1.00 0.49 17.60
CA ARG A 177 -0.31 0.37 16.32
C ARG A 177 1.21 0.55 16.47
N ILE A 178 1.65 1.49 17.30
CA ILE A 178 3.08 1.71 17.61
C ILE A 178 3.68 0.47 18.27
N ASN A 179 3.01 -0.08 19.29
CA ASN A 179 3.47 -1.27 19.98
C ASN A 179 3.52 -2.50 19.06
N ARG A 180 2.54 -2.67 18.17
CA ARG A 180 2.54 -3.74 17.14
C ARG A 180 3.71 -3.59 16.17
N ALA A 181 3.96 -2.38 15.69
CA ALA A 181 5.09 -2.09 14.81
C ALA A 181 6.43 -2.35 15.50
N ALA A 182 6.57 -1.91 16.76
CA ALA A 182 7.77 -2.14 17.55
C ALA A 182 8.04 -3.61 17.81
N PHE A 183 7.00 -4.37 18.13
CA PHE A 183 7.10 -5.81 18.29
C PHE A 183 7.53 -6.51 17.00
N ALA A 184 6.97 -6.13 15.85
CA ALA A 184 7.40 -6.67 14.56
C ALA A 184 8.88 -6.34 14.26
N LEU A 185 9.30 -5.09 14.48
CA LEU A 185 10.69 -4.66 14.29
C LEU A 185 11.67 -5.40 15.22
N LYS A 186 11.28 -5.67 16.46
CA LYS A 186 12.05 -6.52 17.39
C LYS A 186 12.32 -7.90 16.81
N ILE A 187 11.29 -8.53 16.23
CA ILE A 187 11.39 -9.89 15.67
C ILE A 187 12.21 -9.90 14.37
N LEU A 188 12.13 -8.84 13.56
CA LEU A 188 12.93 -8.70 12.34
C LEU A 188 14.41 -8.41 12.63
N GLY A 189 14.72 -7.80 13.78
CA GLY A 189 16.12 -7.62 14.21
C GLY A 189 16.88 -6.50 13.49
N ASP A 190 16.21 -5.63 12.72
CA ASP A 190 16.88 -4.61 11.93
C ASP A 190 17.32 -3.41 12.80
N GLU A 191 18.62 -3.18 12.91
CA GLU A 191 19.23 -2.10 13.69
C GLU A 191 18.88 -0.70 13.16
N SER A 192 18.51 -0.55 11.89
CA SER A 192 18.06 0.72 11.32
C SER A 192 16.80 1.26 12.00
N ALA A 193 16.03 0.39 12.67
CA ALA A 193 14.85 0.74 13.42
C ALA A 193 15.14 1.31 14.82
N ILE A 194 16.37 1.23 15.33
CA ILE A 194 16.73 1.68 16.70
C ILE A 194 16.40 3.16 16.89
N GLN A 195 16.85 4.04 16.00
CA GLN A 195 16.59 5.48 16.12
C GLN A 195 15.08 5.81 16.06
N PRO A 196 14.29 5.27 15.11
CA PRO A 196 12.83 5.38 15.13
C PRO A 196 12.17 4.87 16.42
N LEU A 197 12.63 3.75 16.97
CA LEU A 197 12.10 3.19 18.21
C LEU A 197 12.39 4.11 19.41
N ILE A 198 13.58 4.70 19.50
CA ILE A 198 13.90 5.70 20.53
C ILE A 198 12.91 6.87 20.47
N ASN A 199 12.60 7.36 19.27
CA ASN A 199 11.64 8.44 19.08
C ASN A 199 10.20 8.06 19.49
N ALA A 200 9.85 6.78 19.43
CA ALA A 200 8.52 6.26 19.71
C ALA A 200 8.34 5.74 21.14
N LEU A 201 9.35 5.88 22.03
CA LEU A 201 9.29 5.45 23.43
C LEU A 201 8.10 6.07 24.19
N ILE A 202 7.86 7.36 23.95
CA ILE A 202 6.80 8.14 24.59
C ILE A 202 5.96 8.78 23.50
N THR A 203 4.68 8.39 23.42
CA THR A 203 3.72 9.05 22.55
C THR A 203 2.96 10.09 23.36
N GLN A 204 3.04 11.35 22.94
CA GLN A 204 2.25 12.42 23.53
C GLN A 204 1.06 12.70 22.61
N TYR A 205 -0.15 12.66 23.17
CA TYR A 205 -1.33 13.12 22.45
C TYR A 205 -2.07 14.18 23.27
N VAL A 206 -2.57 15.16 22.54
CA VAL A 206 -3.30 16.30 23.10
C VAL A 206 -4.74 15.86 23.26
N VAL A 207 -5.16 15.55 24.48
CA VAL A 207 -6.57 15.32 24.77
C VAL A 207 -7.22 16.70 24.89
N SER A 208 -7.95 17.09 23.84
CA SER A 208 -9.00 18.09 24.00
C SER A 208 -10.03 17.48 24.93
N PRO A 209 -10.30 18.06 26.12
CA PRO A 209 -11.42 17.61 26.93
C PRO A 209 -12.66 17.57 26.03
N SER A 210 -13.33 16.42 26.00
CA SER A 210 -14.54 16.23 25.23
C SER A 210 -15.51 17.35 25.56
N SER A 211 -16.12 17.93 24.53
CA SER A 211 -17.24 18.86 24.61
C SER A 211 -18.52 18.14 25.09
N GLU A 212 -18.42 17.30 26.12
CA GLU A 212 -19.53 16.67 26.81
C GLU A 212 -19.65 17.28 28.20
N SER A 213 -20.23 18.47 28.25
CA SER A 213 -20.98 19.00 29.39
C SER A 213 -21.31 20.46 29.09
N GLY A 214 -22.61 20.74 28.99
CA GLY A 214 -23.25 22.03 28.68
C GLY A 214 -22.37 23.26 28.85
N GLY A 215 -22.36 24.10 27.80
CA GLY A 215 -21.63 25.37 27.77
C GLY A 215 -21.76 26.10 29.11
N LYS A 216 -20.70 26.05 29.91
CA LYS A 216 -20.64 26.76 31.19
C LYS A 216 -20.48 28.23 30.85
N THR A 217 -21.60 28.91 30.64
CA THR A 217 -21.68 30.37 30.69
C THR A 217 -21.40 30.79 32.12
N SER A 218 -20.12 31.00 32.44
CA SER A 218 -19.73 31.53 33.74
C SER A 218 -20.10 33.01 33.77
N VAL A 219 -21.18 33.35 34.49
CA VAL A 219 -21.53 34.74 34.78
C VAL A 219 -20.69 35.19 35.98
N THR A 220 -19.75 36.11 35.78
CA THR A 220 -18.96 36.70 36.86
C THR A 220 -19.56 38.04 37.27
N PHE A 221 -20.01 38.15 38.53
CA PHE A 221 -20.50 39.41 39.09
C PHE A 221 -19.32 40.17 39.71
N SER A 222 -18.84 41.22 39.01
CA SER A 222 -17.89 42.19 39.55
C SER A 222 -18.64 43.47 39.98
N PRO A 223 -18.24 44.16 41.08
CA PRO A 223 -18.94 45.34 41.59
C PRO A 223 -19.04 46.51 40.60
N THR A 224 -18.28 46.48 39.50
CA THR A 224 -18.19 47.56 38.50
C THR A 224 -18.90 47.28 37.17
N GLY A 225 -19.61 46.15 37.04
CA GLY A 225 -20.39 45.82 35.84
C GLY A 225 -20.35 44.33 35.49
N GLY A 226 -21.53 43.72 35.33
CA GLY A 226 -21.68 42.30 34.97
C GLY A 226 -21.39 42.07 33.49
N GLY A 227 -20.30 41.35 33.18
CA GLY A 227 -19.96 40.91 31.83
C GLY A 227 -20.24 39.42 31.64
N LEU A 228 -20.83 39.06 30.50
CA LEU A 228 -20.92 37.68 30.04
C LEU A 228 -19.55 37.28 29.45
N ALA A 229 -18.78 36.45 30.15
CA ALA A 229 -17.54 35.89 29.64
C ALA A 229 -17.81 34.55 28.96
N LEU A 230 -17.84 34.54 27.62
CA LEU A 230 -17.96 33.33 26.82
C LEU A 230 -16.57 32.79 26.47
N GLY A 231 -16.25 31.59 26.95
CA GLY A 231 -15.14 30.79 26.41
C GLY A 231 -13.76 31.08 27.02
N GLY A 232 -13.51 30.53 28.21
CA GLY A 232 -12.13 30.23 28.59
C GLY A 232 -11.63 29.07 27.75
N ASN A 233 -10.61 29.29 26.91
CA ASN A 233 -9.90 28.24 26.17
C ASN A 233 -9.59 27.09 27.13
N GLN A 234 -10.27 25.95 26.96
CA GLN A 234 -10.01 24.79 27.78
C GLN A 234 -8.57 24.34 27.50
N LYS A 235 -7.71 24.46 28.51
CA LYS A 235 -6.31 24.06 28.42
C LYS A 235 -6.27 22.58 28.09
N THR A 236 -5.80 22.26 26.89
CA THR A 236 -5.58 20.88 26.47
C THR A 236 -4.57 20.23 27.42
N LYS A 237 -4.85 19.00 27.85
CA LYS A 237 -3.91 18.22 28.68
C LYS A 237 -3.17 17.26 27.76
N ALA A 238 -1.85 17.42 27.67
CA ALA A 238 -1.01 16.42 27.03
C ALA A 238 -0.98 15.18 27.94
N VAL A 239 -1.52 14.07 27.45
CA VAL A 239 -1.41 12.78 28.11
C VAL A 239 -0.26 12.04 27.43
N SER A 240 0.76 11.69 28.21
CA SER A 240 1.88 10.87 27.75
C SER A 240 1.55 9.40 27.98
N LEU A 241 1.76 8.59 26.93
CA LEU A 241 1.60 7.15 26.99
C LEU A 241 2.95 6.49 26.69
N GLN A 242 3.34 5.58 27.59
CA GLN A 242 4.58 4.81 27.50
C GLN A 242 4.34 3.53 26.70
N ASN A 243 5.11 3.32 25.63
CA ASN A 243 4.95 2.14 24.76
C ASN A 243 5.85 0.99 25.23
N ALA A 244 5.27 0.02 25.96
CA ALA A 244 5.98 -1.13 26.55
C ALA A 244 6.77 -1.96 25.53
N HIS A 245 6.18 -2.24 24.36
CA HIS A 245 6.84 -3.06 23.34
C HIS A 245 7.96 -2.31 22.62
N VAL A 246 7.95 -0.97 22.65
CA VAL A 246 9.07 -0.16 22.12
C VAL A 246 10.29 -0.30 23.03
N LEU A 247 10.10 -0.22 24.35
CA LEU A 247 11.19 -0.46 25.29
C LEU A 247 11.73 -1.88 25.19
N GLU A 248 10.84 -2.87 25.12
CA GLU A 248 11.22 -4.27 24.92
C GLU A 248 12.02 -4.46 23.63
N ALA A 249 11.58 -3.85 22.52
CA ALA A 249 12.31 -3.87 21.26
C ALA A 249 13.71 -3.26 21.37
N LEU A 250 13.83 -2.08 21.97
CA LEU A 250 15.12 -1.41 22.16
C LEU A 250 16.06 -2.23 23.04
N THR A 251 15.58 -2.75 24.15
CA THR A 251 16.41 -3.58 25.05
C THR A 251 16.88 -4.87 24.38
N THR A 252 16.04 -5.49 23.56
CA THR A 252 16.38 -6.71 22.82
C THR A 252 17.41 -6.43 21.71
N LEU A 253 17.25 -5.34 20.97
CA LEU A 253 18.14 -4.98 19.86
C LEU A 253 19.50 -4.45 20.35
N THR A 254 19.52 -3.66 21.42
CA THR A 254 20.73 -2.95 21.87
C THR A 254 21.44 -3.64 23.02
N ASN A 255 20.78 -4.59 23.71
CA ASN A 255 21.23 -5.22 24.94
C ASN A 255 21.55 -4.23 26.09
N VAL A 256 21.00 -3.00 26.02
CA VAL A 256 21.13 -1.96 27.04
C VAL A 256 19.73 -1.55 27.50
N ASN A 257 19.61 -1.04 28.72
CA ASN A 257 18.34 -0.58 29.26
C ASN A 257 18.49 0.76 29.97
N TYR A 258 18.01 1.84 29.35
CA TYR A 258 17.91 3.17 29.96
C TYR A 258 16.50 3.50 30.47
N GLY A 259 15.60 2.51 30.49
CA GLY A 259 14.20 2.70 30.84
C GLY A 259 13.50 3.67 29.89
N TRP A 260 12.66 4.54 30.46
CA TRP A 260 11.84 5.51 29.72
C TRP A 260 12.55 6.84 29.43
N ASP A 261 13.85 6.96 29.73
CA ASP A 261 14.60 8.19 29.53
C ASP A 261 15.08 8.30 28.07
N GLN A 262 14.25 8.95 27.24
CA GLN A 262 14.52 9.15 25.82
C GLN A 262 15.81 9.93 25.57
N SER A 263 16.19 10.86 26.45
CA SER A 263 17.42 11.65 26.30
C SER A 263 18.67 10.79 26.48
N ARG A 264 18.66 9.86 27.45
CA ARG A 264 19.75 8.89 27.63
C ARG A 264 19.89 7.96 26.44
N TRP A 265 18.78 7.46 25.90
CA TRP A 265 18.77 6.66 24.68
C TRP A 265 19.37 7.42 23.49
N HIS A 266 19.01 8.70 23.30
CA HIS A 266 19.59 9.52 22.23
C HIS A 266 21.09 9.75 22.41
N LEU A 267 21.55 10.08 23.62
CA LEU A 267 22.97 10.28 23.89
C LEU A 267 23.78 9.01 23.64
N TRP A 268 23.26 7.86 24.06
CA TRP A 268 23.87 6.56 23.78
C TRP A 268 23.98 6.31 22.27
N PHE A 269 22.91 6.53 21.51
CA PHE A 269 22.90 6.33 20.06
C PHE A 269 23.87 7.27 19.33
N LEU A 270 23.97 8.53 19.76
CA LEU A 270 24.94 9.49 19.21
C LEU A 270 26.38 9.06 19.50
N ASN A 271 26.66 8.59 20.72
CA ASN A 271 27.99 8.12 21.11
C ASN A 271 28.40 6.84 20.35
N GLN A 272 27.44 5.97 20.01
CA GLN A 272 27.68 4.81 19.14
C GLN A 272 28.15 5.23 17.74
N GLY A 273 27.51 6.23 17.12
CA GLY A 273 27.89 6.74 15.79
C GLY A 273 29.23 7.50 15.74
N VAL A 274 29.69 8.05 16.88
CA VAL A 274 30.97 8.77 16.99
C VAL A 274 32.17 7.81 17.05
N SER A 275 31.98 6.56 17.50
CA SER A 275 33.10 5.59 17.58
C SER A 275 33.49 4.99 16.23
N THR A 276 32.66 5.08 15.19
CA THR A 276 32.93 4.46 13.88
C THR A 276 33.52 5.39 12.83
N THR A 277 33.54 6.71 13.04
CA THR A 277 33.91 7.70 12.01
C THR A 277 35.17 8.52 12.32
N VAL A 278 35.87 8.22 13.40
CA VAL A 278 37.02 9.00 13.85
C VAL A 278 38.28 8.13 13.87
N ASP A 279 38.67 7.64 12.70
CA ASP A 279 39.99 7.03 12.47
C ASP A 279 41.01 8.15 12.14
N ILE A 280 41.36 8.96 13.16
CA ILE A 280 42.33 10.08 13.04
C ILE A 280 43.78 9.57 13.00
N ARG A 281 44.02 8.30 12.67
CA ARG A 281 45.35 7.67 12.65
C ARG A 281 45.92 7.43 11.25
N ARG A 282 45.26 7.93 10.20
CA ARG A 282 45.72 7.78 8.81
C ARG A 282 46.46 8.97 8.20
N ASP A 283 46.69 10.03 8.98
CA ASP A 283 47.55 11.14 8.60
C ASP A 283 48.62 11.38 9.69
N MET A 284 49.64 10.53 9.73
CA MET A 284 51.00 10.85 10.22
C MET A 284 52.04 10.02 9.48
#